data_AF-A0A173LPG3-F1
#
_entry.id   AF-A0A173LPG3-F1
#
_cell.length_a   1.000
_cell.length_b   1.000
_cell.length_c   1.000
_cell.angle_alpha   90.00
_cell.angle_beta   90.00
_cell.angle_gamma   90.00
#
_symmetry.space_group_name_H-M   'P 1'
#
loop_
_entity.id
_entity.type
_entity.pdbx_description
1 polymer ?
#
loop_
_entity_poly.entity_id
_entity_poly.type
_entity_poly.pdbx_seq_one_letter_code
_entity_poly.pdbx_strand_id
1 'polypeptide(L)'
;MEQFTRTFTAAQAESHSPASSRTTTERRIHPYTRRFERPLPPAFAAESAGMTWRTFCSTYAPENGPLRLRDWNDRALGRGEHHFEAIFSTTCSDASAVRAQATASGAIAACSEMLHGLGYGIEIERFHQHHRGSTWATMLYCTTGGNPEGAWAIGLGENSAEASVKAMLSAVARLY
;
A
#
# COMPACT_ATOMS: atom_id res chain seq x y z
N MET A 1 -45.83 57.41 53.61
CA MET A 1 -45.21 56.09 53.33
C MET A 1 -45.30 55.89 51.83
N GLU A 2 -44.45 56.61 51.10
CA GLU A 2 -44.50 56.74 49.64
C GLU A 2 -43.36 55.93 49.02
N GLN A 3 -43.72 55.04 48.10
CA GLN A 3 -42.81 54.13 47.42
C GLN A 3 -42.25 54.83 46.17
N PHE A 4 -40.92 54.97 46.11
CA PHE A 4 -40.21 55.44 44.92
C PHE A 4 -39.93 54.25 43.98
N THR A 5 -40.62 54.21 42.85
CA THR A 5 -40.41 53.23 41.77
C THR A 5 -39.15 53.58 40.98
N ARG A 6 -38.13 52.71 41.05
CA ARG A 6 -36.92 52.78 40.22
C ARG A 6 -37.26 52.30 38.80
N THR A 7 -37.02 53.15 37.81
CA THR A 7 -37.03 52.78 36.39
C THR A 7 -35.67 52.17 36.06
N PHE A 8 -35.63 50.90 35.67
CA PHE A 8 -34.44 50.25 35.11
C PHE A 8 -34.60 50.17 33.58
N THR A 9 -33.74 50.89 32.87
CA THR A 9 -33.55 50.80 31.42
C THR A 9 -32.85 49.47 31.09
N ALA A 10 -33.49 48.62 30.30
CA ALA A 10 -32.88 47.41 29.77
C ALA A 10 -31.95 47.76 28.59
N ALA A 11 -30.66 47.46 28.72
CA ALA A 11 -29.72 47.47 27.61
C ALA A 11 -29.96 46.26 26.70
N GLN A 12 -30.17 46.49 25.41
CA GLN A 12 -30.29 45.44 24.39
C GLN A 12 -28.94 44.73 24.23
N ALA A 13 -28.94 43.41 24.45
CA ALA A 13 -27.82 42.56 24.10
C ALA A 13 -27.90 42.22 22.61
N GLU A 14 -26.97 42.76 21.81
CA GLU A 14 -26.78 42.38 20.42
C GLU A 14 -26.21 40.97 20.35
N SER A 15 -27.05 40.02 19.95
CA SER A 15 -26.68 38.63 19.67
C SER A 15 -25.86 38.55 18.38
N HIS A 16 -24.56 38.81 18.47
CA HIS A 16 -23.61 38.42 17.42
C HIS A 16 -23.53 36.88 17.36
N SER A 17 -24.31 36.29 16.45
CA SER A 17 -24.13 34.89 16.05
C SER A 17 -22.74 34.75 15.42
N PRO A 18 -21.84 33.88 15.94
CA PRO A 18 -20.63 33.58 15.22
C PRO A 18 -21.03 32.84 13.94
N ALA A 19 -20.77 33.48 12.80
CA ALA A 19 -20.83 32.84 11.50
C ALA A 19 -19.96 31.58 11.59
N SER A 20 -20.63 30.43 11.57
CA SER A 20 -19.98 29.13 11.56
C SER A 20 -19.15 29.05 10.29
N SER A 21 -17.85 29.32 10.42
CA SER A 21 -16.85 29.13 9.38
C SER A 21 -16.85 27.66 9.01
N ARG A 22 -17.72 27.32 8.06
CA ARG A 22 -17.80 25.99 7.47
C ARG A 22 -16.57 25.88 6.58
N THR A 23 -15.44 25.54 7.19
CA THR A 23 -14.26 25.09 6.46
C THR A 23 -14.74 23.91 5.66
N THR A 24 -15.00 24.15 4.37
CA THR A 24 -15.27 23.09 3.43
C THR A 24 -13.95 22.34 3.35
N THR A 25 -13.82 21.28 4.16
CA THR A 25 -12.71 20.34 4.05
C THR A 25 -12.83 19.75 2.66
N GLU A 26 -12.18 20.38 1.70
CA GLU A 26 -12.05 19.90 0.34
C GLU A 26 -11.46 18.50 0.48
N ARG A 27 -12.29 17.48 0.21
CA ARG A 27 -11.92 16.08 0.44
C ARG A 27 -10.80 15.76 -0.54
N ARG A 28 -9.55 15.94 -0.10
CA ARG A 28 -8.37 15.71 -0.94
C ARG A 28 -8.40 14.25 -1.38
N ILE A 29 -8.63 14.05 -2.68
CA ILE A 29 -8.61 12.72 -3.30
C ILE A 29 -7.22 12.12 -3.09
N HIS A 30 -7.16 10.91 -2.54
CA HIS A 30 -5.91 10.20 -2.29
C HIS A 30 -5.07 10.11 -3.59
N PRO A 31 -3.74 10.33 -3.55
CA PRO A 31 -2.91 10.38 -4.75
C PRO A 31 -2.93 9.10 -5.60
N TYR A 32 -3.16 7.93 -4.97
CA TYR A 32 -3.38 6.67 -5.67
C TYR A 32 -4.71 6.69 -6.45
N THR A 33 -5.81 7.05 -5.79
CA THR A 33 -7.14 7.11 -6.41
C THR A 33 -7.16 8.06 -7.58
N ARG A 34 -6.45 9.19 -7.51
CA ARG A 34 -6.30 10.12 -8.63
C ARG A 34 -5.62 9.48 -9.85
N ARG A 35 -4.66 8.56 -9.65
CA ARG A 35 -3.87 7.94 -10.73
C ARG A 35 -4.55 6.73 -11.35
N PHE A 36 -5.14 5.88 -10.52
CA PHE A 36 -5.77 4.63 -10.96
C PHE A 36 -7.28 4.79 -11.21
N GLU A 37 -7.87 5.92 -10.81
CA GLU A 37 -9.33 6.18 -10.80
C GLU A 37 -10.13 5.07 -10.10
N ARG A 38 -9.47 4.39 -9.16
CA ARG A 38 -10.05 3.37 -8.30
C ARG A 38 -9.64 3.64 -6.86
N PRO A 39 -10.55 3.55 -5.89
CA PRO A 39 -10.21 3.75 -4.50
C PRO A 39 -9.25 2.67 -4.01
N LEU A 40 -8.38 3.01 -3.07
CA LEU A 40 -7.65 2.02 -2.28
C LEU A 40 -8.64 1.20 -1.43
N PRO A 41 -8.24 -0.03 -1.02
CA PRO A 41 -8.93 -0.75 0.05
C PRO A 41 -9.09 0.16 1.30
N PRO A 42 -10.23 0.16 2.00
CA PRO A 42 -10.50 1.14 3.06
C PRO A 42 -9.44 1.21 4.15
N ALA A 43 -8.95 0.06 4.63
CA ALA A 43 -7.89 0.00 5.63
C ALA A 43 -6.58 0.63 5.12
N PHE A 44 -6.20 0.34 3.88
CA PHE A 44 -5.01 0.92 3.26
C PHE A 44 -5.18 2.42 3.01
N ALA A 45 -6.38 2.87 2.60
CA ALA A 45 -6.71 4.27 2.39
C ALA A 45 -6.62 5.08 3.70
N ALA A 46 -7.04 4.48 4.82
CA ALA A 46 -6.97 5.10 6.14
C ALA A 46 -5.51 5.23 6.61
N GLU A 47 -4.70 4.17 6.47
CA GLU A 47 -3.29 4.18 6.87
C GLU A 47 -2.44 5.18 6.06
N SER A 48 -2.71 5.29 4.76
CA SER A 48 -1.98 6.16 3.83
C SER A 48 -2.57 7.59 3.72
N ALA A 49 -3.57 7.91 4.53
CA ALA A 49 -4.26 9.20 4.45
C ALA A 49 -3.30 10.39 4.59
N GLY A 50 -3.46 11.38 3.71
CA GLY A 50 -2.66 12.61 3.72
C GLY A 50 -1.25 12.48 3.10
N MET A 51 -0.80 11.27 2.74
CA MET A 51 0.49 11.11 2.06
C MET A 51 0.49 11.74 0.68
N THR A 52 1.64 12.28 0.27
CA THR A 52 1.89 12.60 -1.14
C THR A 52 2.15 11.31 -1.93
N TRP A 53 2.06 11.36 -3.26
CA TRP A 53 2.41 10.20 -4.09
C TRP A 53 3.83 9.69 -3.82
N ARG A 54 4.79 10.62 -3.72
CA ARG A 54 6.19 10.28 -3.45
C ARG A 54 6.35 9.57 -2.11
N THR A 55 5.72 10.11 -1.06
CA THR A 55 5.72 9.51 0.28
C THR A 55 5.06 8.13 0.25
N PHE A 56 3.90 8.01 -0.39
CA PHE A 56 3.19 6.75 -0.55
C PHE A 56 4.07 5.69 -1.21
N CYS A 57 4.71 6.00 -2.34
CA CYS A 57 5.62 5.07 -3.01
C CYS A 57 6.86 4.74 -2.16
N SER A 58 7.51 5.73 -1.54
CA SER A 58 8.68 5.47 -0.69
C SER A 58 8.36 4.59 0.52
N THR A 59 7.12 4.66 1.02
CA THR A 59 6.67 3.89 2.18
C THR A 59 6.23 2.48 1.77
N TYR A 60 5.40 2.35 0.73
CA TYR A 60 4.72 1.10 0.40
C TYR A 60 5.35 0.31 -0.75
N ALA A 61 6.20 0.94 -1.55
CA ALA A 61 7.02 0.30 -2.59
C ALA A 61 8.51 0.62 -2.39
N PRO A 62 9.08 0.35 -1.20
CA PRO A 62 10.46 0.69 -0.92
C PRO A 62 11.40 -0.13 -1.81
N GLU A 63 12.32 0.56 -2.48
CA GLU A 63 13.40 -0.06 -3.25
C GLU A 63 14.59 -0.45 -2.36
N ASN A 64 14.46 -0.47 -1.03
CA ASN A 64 15.56 -0.60 -0.06
C ASN A 64 15.46 -1.84 0.86
N GLY A 65 14.79 -2.93 0.45
CA GLY A 65 14.71 -4.18 1.22
C GLY A 65 15.93 -5.11 1.13
N PRO A 66 15.95 -6.23 1.87
CA PRO A 66 17.07 -7.18 1.89
C PRO A 66 17.26 -7.94 0.57
N LEU A 67 16.23 -8.00 -0.28
CA LEU A 67 16.24 -8.66 -1.58
C LEU A 67 15.96 -7.67 -2.71
N ARG A 68 16.68 -7.83 -3.82
CA ARG A 68 16.39 -7.19 -5.11
C ARG A 68 16.19 -8.25 -6.17
N LEU A 69 15.18 -8.06 -7.01
CA LEU A 69 15.02 -8.86 -8.21
C LEU A 69 15.93 -8.31 -9.31
N ARG A 70 16.74 -9.20 -9.88
CA ARG A 70 17.61 -8.91 -11.03
C ARG A 70 16.96 -9.38 -12.33
N ASP A 71 16.32 -10.54 -12.29
CA ASP A 71 15.67 -11.14 -13.44
C ASP A 71 14.47 -11.99 -13.01
N TRP A 72 13.45 -12.05 -13.85
CA TRP A 72 12.23 -12.83 -13.66
C TRP A 72 11.72 -13.31 -15.00
N ASN A 73 11.60 -14.63 -15.13
CA ASN A 73 11.11 -15.27 -16.32
C ASN A 73 10.05 -16.31 -15.97
N ASP A 74 9.10 -16.50 -16.88
CA ASP A 74 8.14 -17.58 -16.81
C ASP A 74 8.01 -18.30 -18.15
N ARG A 75 7.71 -19.59 -18.09
CA ARG A 75 7.37 -20.40 -19.27
C ARG A 75 6.14 -21.25 -18.97
N ALA A 76 5.17 -21.22 -19.88
CA ALA A 76 3.99 -22.06 -19.77
C ALA A 76 4.38 -23.55 -19.92
N LEU A 77 3.89 -24.39 -19.01
CA LEU A 77 4.01 -25.86 -19.08
C LEU A 77 2.74 -26.52 -19.61
N GLY A 78 1.62 -25.77 -19.63
CA GLY A 78 0.30 -26.26 -20.00
C GLY A 78 -0.62 -26.46 -18.79
N ARG A 79 -1.92 -26.65 -19.03
CA ARG A 79 -2.95 -26.87 -17.98
C ARG A 79 -3.01 -25.77 -16.89
N GLY A 80 -2.56 -24.57 -17.21
CA GLY A 80 -2.52 -23.45 -16.26
C GLY A 80 -1.30 -23.44 -15.33
N GLU A 81 -0.31 -24.30 -15.58
CA GLU A 81 0.96 -24.30 -14.85
C GLU A 81 2.05 -23.58 -15.65
N HIS A 82 2.90 -22.88 -14.92
CA HIS A 82 4.05 -22.16 -15.41
C HIS A 82 5.27 -22.53 -14.57
N HIS A 83 6.42 -22.67 -15.21
CA HIS A 83 7.73 -22.74 -14.55
C HIS A 83 8.30 -21.34 -14.49
N PHE A 84 8.61 -20.88 -13.29
CA PHE A 84 9.17 -19.56 -13.02
C PHE A 84 10.62 -19.69 -12.61
N GLU A 85 11.43 -18.73 -13.05
CA GLU A 85 12.82 -18.57 -12.66
C GLU A 85 13.07 -17.13 -12.26
N ALA A 86 13.76 -16.94 -11.14
CA ALA A 86 14.11 -15.62 -10.64
C ALA A 86 15.58 -15.58 -10.24
N ILE A 87 16.21 -14.44 -10.48
CA ILE A 87 17.53 -14.11 -9.93
C ILE A 87 17.34 -13.00 -8.91
N PHE A 88 17.68 -13.29 -7.66
CA PHE A 88 17.70 -12.30 -6.59
C PHE A 88 19.12 -11.92 -6.22
N SER A 89 19.35 -10.69 -5.76
CA SER A 89 20.58 -10.30 -5.08
C SER A 89 20.26 -9.78 -3.68
N THR A 90 21.14 -10.06 -2.72
CA THR A 90 21.02 -9.53 -1.36
C THR A 90 21.74 -8.20 -1.24
N THR A 91 21.22 -7.28 -0.44
CA THR A 91 21.83 -5.94 -0.25
C THR A 91 23.20 -5.98 0.40
N CYS A 92 23.55 -7.07 1.09
CA CYS A 92 24.85 -7.23 1.74
C CYS A 92 25.97 -7.61 0.77
N SER A 93 25.65 -8.05 -0.46
CA SER A 93 26.62 -8.53 -1.44
C SER A 93 26.01 -8.57 -2.84
N ASP A 94 26.36 -7.61 -3.70
CA ASP A 94 26.01 -7.64 -5.13
C ASP A 94 26.63 -8.83 -5.88
N ALA A 95 27.65 -9.49 -5.29
CA ALA A 95 28.29 -10.67 -5.83
C ALA A 95 27.49 -11.97 -5.57
N SER A 96 26.49 -11.93 -4.69
CA SER A 96 25.71 -13.11 -4.27
C SER A 96 24.35 -13.13 -4.95
N ALA A 97 24.35 -13.32 -6.27
CA ALA A 97 23.13 -13.62 -7.01
C ALA A 97 22.64 -15.04 -6.65
N VAL A 98 21.41 -15.14 -6.17
CA VAL A 98 20.74 -16.40 -5.84
C VAL A 98 19.69 -16.70 -6.89
N ARG A 99 19.76 -17.88 -7.49
CA ARG A 99 18.75 -18.39 -8.41
C ARG A 99 17.67 -19.12 -7.62
N ALA A 100 16.42 -18.85 -7.91
CA ALA A 100 15.27 -19.55 -7.36
C ALA A 100 14.31 -19.96 -8.49
N GLN A 101 13.64 -21.09 -8.32
CA GLN A 101 12.73 -21.65 -9.32
C GLN A 101 11.50 -22.20 -8.59
N ALA A 102 10.34 -22.15 -9.26
CA ALA A 102 9.10 -22.71 -8.76
C ALA A 102 8.18 -23.06 -9.92
N THR A 103 7.38 -24.11 -9.78
CA THR A 103 6.28 -24.41 -10.71
C THR A 103 4.97 -24.06 -10.03
N ALA A 104 4.23 -23.11 -10.59
CA ALA A 104 3.00 -22.62 -9.99
C ALA A 104 2.00 -22.16 -11.05
N SER A 105 0.76 -21.88 -10.61
CA SER A 105 -0.29 -21.33 -11.46
C SER A 105 -0.17 -19.82 -11.70
N GLY A 106 0.76 -19.14 -11.03
CA GLY A 106 0.96 -17.70 -11.20
C GLY A 106 2.08 -17.13 -10.36
N ALA A 107 2.43 -15.87 -10.66
CA ALA A 107 3.60 -15.20 -10.10
C ALA A 107 3.57 -15.05 -8.57
N ILE A 108 2.39 -14.84 -7.96
CA ILE A 108 2.27 -14.75 -6.49
C ILE A 108 2.65 -16.06 -5.83
N ALA A 109 2.11 -17.19 -6.31
CA ALA A 109 2.38 -18.51 -5.75
C ALA A 109 3.85 -18.89 -5.93
N ALA A 110 4.40 -18.71 -7.13
CA ALA A 110 5.81 -18.95 -7.40
C ALA A 110 6.74 -18.06 -6.55
N CYS A 111 6.46 -16.76 -6.48
CA CYS A 111 7.28 -15.84 -5.70
C CYS A 111 7.20 -16.13 -4.20
N SER A 112 6.03 -16.50 -3.68
CA SER A 112 5.85 -16.93 -2.28
C SER A 112 6.71 -18.17 -1.96
N GLU A 113 6.69 -19.19 -2.81
CA GLU A 113 7.51 -20.40 -2.66
C GLU A 113 9.01 -20.06 -2.69
N MET A 114 9.45 -19.29 -3.68
CA MET A 114 10.86 -18.88 -3.81
C MET A 114 11.33 -18.07 -2.60
N LEU A 115 10.53 -17.08 -2.15
CA LEU A 115 10.87 -16.25 -1.00
C LEU A 115 10.91 -17.07 0.30
N HIS A 116 9.99 -18.01 0.47
CA HIS A 116 10.02 -18.94 1.61
C HIS A 116 11.31 -19.76 1.61
N GLY A 117 11.73 -20.31 0.47
CA GLY A 117 12.99 -21.03 0.33
C GLY A 117 14.24 -20.18 0.62
N LEU A 118 14.15 -18.86 0.44
CA LEU A 118 15.21 -17.90 0.78
C LEU A 118 15.17 -17.43 2.25
N GLY A 119 14.22 -17.91 3.05
CA GLY A 119 14.06 -17.50 4.46
C GLY A 119 13.20 -16.26 4.69
N TYR A 120 12.54 -15.75 3.65
CA TYR A 120 11.66 -14.57 3.69
C TYR A 120 10.18 -14.98 3.52
N GLY A 121 9.71 -15.87 4.39
CA GLY A 121 8.33 -16.35 4.38
C GLY A 121 7.33 -15.26 4.77
N ILE A 122 6.46 -14.88 3.83
CA ILE A 122 5.36 -13.95 4.06
C ILE A 122 4.01 -14.63 3.81
N GLU A 123 3.01 -14.27 4.59
CA GLU A 123 1.63 -14.71 4.45
C GLU A 123 0.79 -13.58 3.87
N ILE A 124 0.00 -13.84 2.83
CA ILE A 124 -0.83 -12.82 2.17
C ILE A 124 -2.25 -12.89 2.71
N GLU A 125 -2.66 -11.91 3.51
CA GLU A 125 -4.01 -11.88 4.09
C GLU A 125 -4.99 -11.09 3.23
N ARG A 126 -4.49 -10.09 2.48
CA ARG A 126 -5.32 -9.31 1.55
C ARG A 126 -4.58 -9.12 0.24
N PHE A 127 -5.30 -9.34 -0.86
CA PHE A 127 -4.81 -9.15 -2.21
C PHE A 127 -5.79 -8.26 -2.98
N HIS A 128 -5.27 -7.20 -3.59
CA HIS A 128 -6.02 -6.34 -4.50
C HIS A 128 -5.15 -6.01 -5.71
N GLN A 129 -5.73 -6.08 -6.91
CA GLN A 129 -5.01 -5.72 -8.14
C GLN A 129 -5.87 -4.80 -9.00
N HIS A 130 -5.27 -3.70 -9.42
CA HIS A 130 -5.86 -2.75 -10.34
C HIS A 130 -5.01 -2.64 -11.61
N HIS A 131 -5.67 -2.33 -12.71
CA HIS A 131 -5.04 -2.06 -13.99
C HIS A 131 -5.57 -0.74 -14.53
N ARG A 132 -4.65 0.13 -14.99
CA ARG A 132 -5.00 1.38 -15.65
C ARG A 132 -3.98 1.72 -16.73
N GLY A 133 -4.44 1.88 -17.97
CA GLY A 133 -3.58 2.20 -19.10
C GLY A 133 -2.59 1.07 -19.38
N SER A 134 -1.30 1.33 -19.18
CA SER A 134 -0.21 0.35 -19.28
C SER A 134 0.38 -0.03 -17.92
N THR A 135 -0.27 0.35 -16.81
CA THR A 135 0.25 0.13 -15.46
C THR A 135 -0.67 -0.77 -14.65
N TRP A 136 -0.08 -1.82 -14.10
CA TRP A 136 -0.67 -2.70 -13.11
C TRP A 136 -0.20 -2.27 -11.71
N ALA A 137 -1.13 -2.32 -10.75
CA ALA A 137 -0.86 -2.08 -9.34
C ALA A 137 -1.36 -3.27 -8.52
N THR A 138 -0.45 -4.03 -7.93
CA THR A 138 -0.78 -5.08 -6.96
C THR A 138 -0.56 -4.52 -5.56
N MET A 139 -1.56 -4.66 -4.68
CA MET A 139 -1.52 -4.24 -3.29
C MET A 139 -1.73 -5.47 -2.42
N LEU A 140 -0.85 -5.64 -1.45
CA LEU A 140 -0.84 -6.78 -0.54
C LEU A 140 -0.88 -6.28 0.90
N TYR A 141 -1.65 -6.93 1.76
CA TYR A 141 -1.41 -6.87 3.20
C TYR A 141 -0.81 -8.21 3.61
N CYS A 142 0.40 -8.17 4.16
CA CYS A 142 1.17 -9.36 4.48
C CYS A 142 1.58 -9.39 5.94
N THR A 143 1.67 -10.59 6.49
CA THR A 143 2.21 -10.88 7.83
C THR A 143 3.38 -11.85 7.71
N THR A 144 4.10 -12.08 8.81
CA THR A 144 5.09 -13.16 8.92
C THR A 144 4.66 -14.08 10.06
N GLY A 145 4.99 -15.38 9.98
CA GLY A 145 4.53 -16.39 10.94
C GLY A 145 4.92 -16.18 12.42
N GLY A 146 5.67 -15.12 12.74
CA GLY A 146 6.02 -14.73 14.11
C GLY A 146 5.58 -13.32 14.52
N ASN A 147 5.03 -12.51 13.60
CA ASN A 147 4.59 -11.15 13.89
C ASN A 147 3.14 -10.93 13.43
N PRO A 148 2.19 -10.74 14.37
CA PRO A 148 0.81 -10.43 14.01
C PRO A 148 0.64 -9.01 13.45
N GLU A 149 1.62 -8.13 13.62
CA GLU A 149 1.65 -6.82 12.97
C GLU A 149 2.07 -7.00 11.51
N GLY A 150 1.09 -6.94 10.61
CA GLY A 150 1.29 -7.00 9.18
C GLY A 150 1.63 -5.65 8.57
N ALA A 151 1.91 -5.66 7.27
CA ALA A 151 2.23 -4.46 6.51
C ALA A 151 1.52 -4.46 5.16
N TRP A 152 0.97 -3.30 4.78
CA TRP A 152 0.61 -3.04 3.40
C TRP A 152 1.87 -2.88 2.54
N ALA A 153 1.81 -3.37 1.31
CA ALA A 153 2.83 -3.19 0.29
C ALA A 153 2.18 -3.00 -1.07
N ILE A 154 2.86 -2.31 -1.98
CA ILE A 154 2.41 -2.11 -3.36
C ILE A 154 3.53 -2.39 -4.35
N GLY A 155 3.18 -2.99 -5.48
CA GLY A 155 4.05 -3.12 -6.64
C GLY A 155 3.39 -2.54 -7.88
N LEU A 156 4.18 -1.80 -8.66
CA LEU A 156 3.76 -1.22 -9.94
C LEU A 156 4.56 -1.85 -11.07
N GLY A 157 3.90 -2.30 -12.13
CA GLY A 157 4.54 -2.95 -13.28
C GLY A 157 3.78 -2.73 -14.58
N GLU A 158 4.41 -3.09 -15.69
CA GLU A 158 3.83 -3.02 -17.04
C GLU A 158 2.85 -4.18 -17.28
N ASN A 159 3.01 -5.27 -16.55
CA ASN A 159 2.09 -6.41 -16.53
C ASN A 159 1.75 -6.85 -15.10
N SER A 160 0.74 -7.72 -14.98
CA SER A 160 0.23 -8.19 -13.69
C SER A 160 1.25 -9.00 -12.89
N ALA A 161 2.10 -9.80 -13.55
CA ALA A 161 3.13 -10.60 -12.91
C ALA A 161 4.21 -9.71 -12.29
N GLU A 162 4.74 -8.75 -13.05
CA GLU A 162 5.75 -7.81 -12.59
C GLU A 162 5.25 -6.97 -11.39
N ALA A 163 4.05 -6.42 -11.49
CA ALA A 163 3.43 -5.69 -10.38
C ALA A 163 3.28 -6.56 -9.13
N SER A 164 2.97 -7.86 -9.31
CA SER A 164 2.82 -8.80 -8.21
C SER A 164 4.14 -9.14 -7.54
N VAL A 165 5.19 -9.44 -8.31
CA VAL A 165 6.53 -9.73 -7.77
C VAL A 165 7.09 -8.50 -7.05
N LYS A 166 6.93 -7.30 -7.61
CA LYS A 166 7.35 -6.05 -6.94
C LYS A 166 6.58 -5.81 -5.63
N ALA A 167 5.30 -6.17 -5.56
CA ALA A 167 4.51 -6.05 -4.34
C ALA A 167 5.02 -7.02 -3.26
N MET A 168 5.34 -8.27 -3.63
CA MET A 168 5.93 -9.27 -2.74
C MET A 168 7.28 -8.81 -2.18
N LEU A 169 8.16 -8.26 -3.03
CA LEU A 169 9.45 -7.72 -2.60
C LEU A 169 9.30 -6.51 -1.69
N SER A 170 8.31 -5.65 -1.96
CA SER A 170 7.98 -4.51 -1.11
C SER A 170 7.44 -4.97 0.25
N ALA A 171 6.69 -6.07 0.30
CA ALA A 171 6.26 -6.69 1.55
C ALA A 171 7.46 -7.24 2.34
N VAL A 172 8.37 -7.97 1.68
CA VAL A 172 9.62 -8.44 2.31
C VAL A 172 10.41 -7.26 2.87
N ALA A 173 10.61 -6.19 2.10
CA ALA A 173 11.33 -5.00 2.52
C ALA A 173 10.73 -4.25 3.71
N ARG A 174 9.45 -4.49 4.02
CA ARG A 174 8.75 -3.85 5.14
C ARG A 174 8.64 -4.75 6.37
N LEU A 175 8.76 -6.06 6.19
CA LEU A 175 8.60 -7.06 7.25
C LEU A 175 9.94 -7.62 7.76
N TYR A 176 11.03 -7.43 7.00
CA TYR A 176 12.40 -7.89 7.29
C TYR A 176 13.41 -6.76 7.13
#